data_AF-A0A7W0NAI8-F1
#
_entry.id   AF-A0A7W0NAI8-F1
#
_cell.length_a   1.000
_cell.length_b   1.000
_cell.length_c   1.000
_cell.angle_alpha   90.00
_cell.angle_beta   90.00
_cell.angle_gamma   90.00
#
_symmetry.space_group_name_H-M   'P 1'
#
loop_
_entity.id
_entity.type
_entity.pdbx_description
1 polymer ?
#
loop_
_entity_poly.entity_id
_entity_poly.type
_entity_poly.pdbx_seq_one_letter_code
_entity_poly.pdbx_strand_id
1 'polypeptide(L)'
;GLLRACEKRPISAPQLESIVDLVEKYVQESLERERPTNDVGKIIMQRLKELDKVAYVRFASVYLEFEDVSEFMNELKDLVRARDKSIKGKKVKSRK
;
A
#
# COMPACT_ATOMS: atom_id res chain seq x y z
N GLY A 1 6.57 8.62 -8.28
CA GLY A 1 6.44 8.25 -6.86
C GLY A 1 6.88 6.82 -6.57
N LEU A 2 6.27 5.84 -7.24
CA LEU A 2 6.42 4.41 -6.96
C LEU A 2 7.88 3.89 -6.96
N LEU A 3 8.64 4.13 -8.03
CA LEU A 3 10.06 3.73 -8.10
C LEU A 3 10.92 4.28 -6.96
N ARG A 4 10.73 5.57 -6.62
CA ARG A 4 11.45 6.22 -5.51
C ARG A 4 11.09 5.61 -4.15
N ALA A 5 9.83 5.24 -3.94
CA ALA A 5 9.40 4.61 -2.70
C ALA A 5 10.05 3.23 -2.50
N CYS A 6 10.25 2.49 -3.59
CA CYS A 6 10.83 1.14 -3.61
C CYS A 6 12.37 1.13 -3.63
N GLU A 7 13.04 2.28 -3.69
CA GLU A 7 14.50 2.34 -3.84
C GLU A 7 15.24 1.69 -2.66
N LYS A 8 16.24 0.83 -2.97
CA LYS A 8 17.04 0.05 -2.00
C LYS A 8 16.21 -0.87 -1.11
N ARG A 9 15.01 -1.28 -1.56
CA ARG A 9 14.18 -2.28 -0.89
C ARG A 9 14.31 -3.64 -1.58
N PRO A 10 14.05 -4.75 -0.87
CA PRO A 10 14.04 -6.10 -1.45
C PRO A 10 12.75 -6.34 -2.25
N ILE A 11 12.46 -5.45 -3.21
CA ILE A 11 11.31 -5.53 -4.11
C ILE A 11 11.85 -5.82 -5.49
N SER A 12 11.44 -6.95 -6.06
CA SER A 12 11.88 -7.34 -7.40
C SER A 12 11.19 -6.49 -8.48
N ALA A 13 11.86 -6.28 -9.62
CA ALA A 13 11.27 -5.64 -10.80
C ALA A 13 9.90 -6.23 -11.19
N PRO A 14 9.71 -7.57 -11.31
CA PRO A 14 8.42 -8.14 -11.66
C PRO A 14 7.32 -7.88 -10.62
N GLN A 15 7.65 -7.74 -9.33
CA GLN A 15 6.66 -7.34 -8.33
C GLN A 15 6.20 -5.90 -8.54
N LEU A 16 7.11 -5.01 -8.92
CA LEU A 16 6.78 -3.62 -9.23
C LEU A 16 5.92 -3.54 -10.50
N GLU A 17 6.31 -4.26 -11.55
CA GLU A 17 5.53 -4.37 -12.79
C GLU A 17 4.13 -4.90 -12.52
N SER A 18 3.98 -5.89 -11.63
CA SER A 18 2.66 -6.40 -11.24
C SER A 18 1.77 -5.31 -10.59
N ILE A 19 2.34 -4.36 -9.85
CA ILE A 19 1.56 -3.24 -9.29
C ILE A 19 1.12 -2.30 -10.41
N VAL A 20 2.01 -2.02 -11.36
CA VAL A 20 1.73 -1.15 -12.50
C VAL A 20 0.64 -1.77 -13.38
N ASP A 21 0.76 -3.05 -13.73
CA ASP A 21 -0.22 -3.80 -14.52
C ASP A 21 -1.61 -3.77 -13.88
N LEU A 22 -1.69 -3.95 -12.55
CA LEU A 22 -2.95 -3.86 -11.83
C LEU A 22 -3.59 -2.47 -11.92
N VAL A 23 -2.77 -1.41 -11.85
CA VAL A 23 -3.25 -0.04 -11.98
C VAL A 23 -3.68 0.25 -13.42
N GLU A 24 -2.90 -0.17 -14.41
CA GLU A 24 -3.24 -0.03 -15.82
C GLU A 24 -4.54 -0.74 -16.14
N LYS A 25 -4.67 -2.00 -15.71
CA LYS A 25 -5.89 -2.79 -15.86
C LYS A 25 -7.06 -2.14 -15.16
N TYR A 26 -6.87 -1.66 -13.93
CA TYR A 26 -7.91 -0.92 -13.20
C TYR A 26 -8.41 0.25 -14.04
N VAL A 27 -7.52 1.08 -14.58
CA VAL A 27 -7.87 2.24 -15.40
C VAL A 27 -8.54 1.82 -16.72
N GLN A 28 -8.02 0.79 -17.39
CA GLN A 28 -8.54 0.29 -18.67
C GLN A 28 -9.93 -0.37 -18.57
N GLU A 29 -10.22 -1.06 -17.46
CA GLU A 29 -11.53 -1.73 -17.26
C GLU A 29 -12.64 -0.75 -16.85
N SER A 30 -12.38 0.56 -16.79
CA SER A 30 -13.38 1.55 -16.45
C SER A 30 -14.38 1.76 -17.58
N LEU A 31 -15.67 1.57 -17.30
CA LEU A 31 -16.78 1.96 -18.18
C LEU A 31 -16.98 3.49 -18.20
N GLU A 32 -16.51 4.17 -17.15
CA GLU A 32 -16.59 5.62 -17.01
C GLU A 32 -15.35 6.29 -17.62
N ARG A 33 -15.58 7.44 -18.26
CA ARG A 33 -14.57 8.20 -19.01
C ARG A 33 -13.42 8.73 -18.15
N GLU A 34 -13.65 8.85 -16.84
CA GLU A 34 -12.72 9.45 -15.88
C GLU A 34 -12.73 8.62 -14.59
N ARG A 35 -11.54 8.37 -14.02
CA ARG A 35 -11.38 7.67 -12.74
C ARG A 35 -10.81 8.63 -11.70
N PRO A 36 -11.27 8.56 -10.45
CA PRO A 36 -10.63 9.30 -9.37
C PRO A 36 -9.19 8.81 -9.19
N THR A 37 -8.23 9.74 -9.29
CA THR A 37 -6.82 9.48 -9.01
C THR A 37 -6.61 8.92 -7.59
N ASN A 38 -7.56 9.21 -6.69
CA ASN A 38 -7.49 8.74 -5.31
C ASN A 38 -7.50 7.19 -5.22
N ASP A 39 -8.22 6.52 -6.12
CA ASP A 39 -8.30 5.06 -6.11
C ASP A 39 -7.02 4.40 -6.61
N VAL A 40 -6.34 5.02 -7.58
CA VAL A 40 -5.03 4.55 -8.06
C VAL A 40 -4.00 4.55 -6.92
N GLY A 41 -3.94 5.65 -6.16
CA GLY A 41 -3.04 5.75 -5.01
C GLY A 41 -3.35 4.71 -3.94
N LYS A 42 -4.63 4.46 -3.65
CA LYS A 42 -5.06 3.41 -2.71
C LYS A 42 -4.64 2.01 -3.17
N ILE A 43 -4.79 1.68 -4.44
CA ILE A 43 -4.38 0.37 -5.00
C ILE A 43 -2.87 0.17 -4.82
N ILE A 44 -2.07 1.18 -5.18
CA ILE A 44 -0.61 1.14 -5.02
C ILE A 44 -0.24 0.98 -3.54
N MET A 45 -0.84 1.79 -2.67
CA MET A 45 -0.61 1.73 -1.22
C MET A 45 -0.93 0.34 -0.63
N GLN A 46 -2.07 -0.25 -1.03
CA GLN A 46 -2.46 -1.57 -0.55
C GLN A 46 -1.44 -2.64 -0.98
N ARG A 47 -1.00 -2.62 -2.24
CA ARG A 47 0.01 -3.58 -2.73
C ARG A 47 1.37 -3.38 -2.09
N LEU A 48 1.82 -2.14 -1.93
CA LEU A 48 3.06 -1.84 -1.23
C LEU A 48 2.99 -2.28 0.24
N LYS A 49 1.84 -2.13 0.91
CA LYS A 49 1.65 -2.55 2.30
C LYS A 49 1.84 -4.07 2.49
N GLU A 50 1.49 -4.87 1.48
CA GLU A 50 1.71 -6.31 1.46
C GLU A 50 3.16 -6.68 1.11
N LEU A 51 3.78 -5.97 0.16
CA LEU A 51 5.13 -6.25 -0.33
C LEU A 51 6.22 -5.76 0.63
N ASP A 52 6.17 -4.48 1.01
CA ASP A 52 7.17 -3.86 1.86
C ASP A 52 6.61 -2.64 2.60
N LYS A 53 6.59 -2.74 3.93
CA LYS A 53 6.05 -1.70 4.80
C LYS A 53 6.82 -0.39 4.72
N VAL A 54 8.13 -0.43 4.47
CA VAL A 54 8.94 0.80 4.39
C VAL A 54 8.66 1.52 3.08
N ALA A 55 8.54 0.79 1.96
CA ALA A 55 8.13 1.34 0.68
C ALA A 55 6.72 1.93 0.75
N TYR A 56 5.77 1.25 1.41
CA TYR A 56 4.44 1.79 1.68
C TYR A 56 4.51 3.14 2.41
N VAL A 57 5.25 3.22 3.52
CA VAL A 57 5.37 4.45 4.32
C VAL A 57 5.98 5.59 3.52
N ARG A 58 7.02 5.32 2.71
CA ARG A 58 7.65 6.32 1.82
C ARG A 58 6.71 6.80 0.72
N PHE A 59 5.85 5.93 0.21
CA PHE A 59 4.86 6.31 -0.78
C PHE A 59 3.74 7.13 -0.14
N ALA A 60 3.22 6.66 1.00
CA ALA A 60 2.17 7.31 1.77
C ALA A 60 2.58 8.72 2.23
N SER A 61 3.84 8.95 2.59
CA SER A 61 4.31 10.28 3.02
C SER A 61 4.22 11.36 1.95
N VAL A 62 4.27 10.96 0.68
CA VAL A 62 4.08 11.90 -0.45
C VAL A 62 2.62 11.94 -0.87
N TYR A 63 1.93 10.81 -0.83
CA TYR A 63 0.58 10.69 -1.33
C TYR A 63 -0.49 11.28 -0.39
N LEU A 64 -0.32 11.14 0.92
CA LEU A 64 -1.24 11.66 1.92
C LEU A 64 -0.84 13.05 2.42
N GLU A 65 0.30 13.59 1.95
CA GLU A 65 0.80 14.93 2.28
C GLU A 65 0.68 15.27 3.77
N PHE A 66 1.19 14.39 4.64
CA PHE A 66 1.06 14.57 6.08
C PHE A 66 1.62 15.93 6.52
N GLU A 67 0.77 16.75 7.14
CA GLU A 67 1.13 18.10 7.58
C GLU A 67 1.98 18.07 8.86
N ASP A 68 1.79 17.04 9.70
CA ASP A 68 2.47 16.90 10.99
C ASP A 68 2.99 15.49 11.25
N VAL A 69 4.07 15.40 12.02
CA VAL A 69 4.69 14.13 12.45
C VAL A 69 3.71 13.26 13.23
N SER A 70 2.76 13.86 13.96
CA SER A 70 1.72 13.16 14.72
C SER A 70 0.76 12.39 13.83
N GLU A 71 0.39 12.95 12.68
CA GLU A 71 -0.50 12.31 11.70
C GLU A 71 0.19 11.09 11.06
N PHE A 72 1.46 11.27 10.68
CA PHE A 72 2.31 10.18 10.22
C PHE A 72 2.46 9.06 11.25
N MET A 73 2.70 9.41 12.52
CA MET A 73 2.80 8.43 13.62
C MET A 73 1.49 7.68 13.84
N ASN A 74 0.34 8.34 13.65
CA ASN A 74 -0.96 7.69 13.79
C ASN A 74 -1.19 6.65 12.68
N GLU A 75 -0.85 6.99 11.44
CA GLU A 75 -0.92 6.06 10.30
C GLU A 75 0.04 4.85 10.51
N LEU A 76 1.26 5.10 10.99
CA LEU A 76 2.20 4.03 11.37
C LEU A 76 1.64 3.14 12.48
N LYS A 77 0.96 3.72 13.46
CA LYS A 77 0.36 2.98 14.58
C LYS A 77 -0.75 2.06 14.10
N ASP A 78 -1.56 2.49 13.14
CA ASP A 78 -2.59 1.65 12.52
C ASP A 78 -1.96 0.50 11.71
N LEU A 79 -0.89 0.78 10.96
CA LEU A 79 -0.10 -0.23 10.24
C LEU A 79 0.48 -1.30 11.19
N VAL A 80 0.98 -0.90 12.36
CA VAL A 80 1.52 -1.82 13.38
C VAL A 80 0.40 -2.62 14.05
N ARG A 81 -0.75 -2.00 14.34
CA ARG A 81 -1.91 -2.67 14.96
C ARG A 81 -2.61 -3.65 14.01
N ALA A 82 -2.66 -3.37 12.71
CA ALA A 82 -3.21 -4.28 11.71
C ALA A 82 -2.46 -5.64 11.67
N ARG A 83 -1.14 -5.63 11.96
CA ARG A 83 -0.34 -6.85 12.13
C ARG A 83 -0.80 -7.69 13.32
N ASP A 84 -1.13 -7.05 14.45
CA ASP A 84 -1.54 -7.75 15.68
C ASP A 84 -2.90 -8.46 15.50
N LYS A 85 -3.85 -7.82 14.82
CA LYS A 85 -5.16 -8.43 14.51
C LYS A 85 -5.06 -9.61 13.54
N SER A 86 -4.23 -9.52 12.49
CA SER A 86 -4.00 -10.64 11.55
C SER A 86 -3.38 -11.86 12.21
N ILE A 87 -2.50 -11.68 13.21
CA ILE A 87 -1.87 -12.79 13.95
C ILE A 87 -2.85 -13.44 14.95
N LYS A 88 -3.69 -12.64 15.63
CA LYS A 88 -4.73 -13.15 16.54
C LYS A 88 -5.82 -13.95 15.81
N GLY A 89 -6.22 -13.53 14.62
CA GLY A 89 -7.22 -14.25 13.80
C GLY A 89 -6.78 -15.65 13.32
N LYS A 90 -5.49 -15.85 13.03
CA LYS A 90 -4.94 -17.16 12.62
C LYS A 90 -4.82 -18.15 13.77
N LYS A 91 -4.51 -17.70 15.00
CA LYS A 91 -4.41 -18.60 16.18
C LYS A 91 -5.75 -19.23 16.59
N VAL A 92 -6.87 -18.55 16.34
CA VAL A 92 -8.21 -19.05 16.70
C VAL A 92 -8.70 -20.14 15.74
N LYS A 93 -8.36 -20.07 14.45
CA LYS A 93 -8.78 -21.09 13.45
C LYS A 93 -7.99 -22.40 13.49
N SER A 94 -6.81 -22.43 14.10
CA SER A 94 -5.98 -23.65 14.18
C SER A 94 -6.27 -24.53 15.41
N ARG A 95 -7.23 -24.15 16.26
CA ARG A 95 -7.64 -24.90 17.46
C ARG A 95 -9.08 -25.39 17.41
N LYS A 96 -9.70 -25.39 16.23
CA LYS A 96 -11.06 -25.91 16.02
C LYS A 96 -11.05 -26.99 14.96
#